data_AF-A0A929VCV4-F1
#
_entry.id   AF-A0A929VCV4-F1
#
_cell.length_a   1.000
_cell.length_b   1.000
_cell.length_c   1.000
_cell.angle_alpha   90.00
_cell.angle_beta   90.00
_cell.angle_gamma   90.00
#
_symmetry.space_group_name_H-M   'P 1'
#
loop_
_entity.id
_entity.type
_entity.pdbx_description
1 polymer ?
#
loop_
_entity_poly.entity_id
_entity_poly.type
_entity_poly.pdbx_seq_one_letter_code
_entity_poly.pdbx_strand_id
1 'polypeptide(L)'
;MIKLSTVDLFKHMIPQNSVVLKEEELLLLQKEELSILNDIQDLCEEEGISFMLGGGTALGAVRHQGFIPWDDDVDLNMPRPDYERFVRAFSKKYGDRYWLHTPEKTKGYALLLARVRKKGTCVRTREDFFNRECGAFIDIFVIENTFGNPLMRKLHGLLCLAAGFLLSCRKFYRERKYMSRMLMQSKSVLDAHAYRSAKVSFFLKITIGRALSFAGIDAWRRFALKCYRLCNNNRTTY
;
A
#
# COMPACT_ATOMS: atom_id res chain seq x y z
N MET A 1 21.86 16.43 -0.21
CA MET A 1 20.99 16.04 0.92
C MET A 1 20.68 14.55 0.81
N ILE A 2 20.80 13.77 1.89
CA ILE A 2 20.51 12.32 1.85
C ILE A 2 18.99 12.13 1.76
N LYS A 3 18.48 11.59 0.65
CA LYS A 3 17.05 11.31 0.46
C LYS A 3 16.73 9.93 1.04
N LEU A 4 16.03 9.89 2.17
CA LEU A 4 15.59 8.64 2.82
C LEU A 4 14.35 8.02 2.18
N SER A 5 13.70 8.74 1.25
CA SER A 5 12.65 8.17 0.41
C SER A 5 13.24 7.07 -0.47
N THR A 6 12.56 5.94 -0.51
CA THR A 6 12.96 4.77 -1.29
C THR A 6 12.04 4.53 -2.48
N VAL A 7 11.06 5.41 -2.73
CA VAL A 7 10.07 5.25 -3.81
C VAL A 7 10.76 5.27 -5.16
N ASP A 8 11.46 6.36 -5.49
CA ASP A 8 12.17 6.49 -6.76
C ASP A 8 13.21 5.39 -6.94
N LEU A 9 13.90 5.05 -5.85
CA LEU A 9 14.87 3.96 -5.86
C LEU A 9 14.22 2.63 -6.29
N PHE A 10 13.07 2.27 -5.71
CA PHE A 10 12.41 1.01 -6.04
C PHE A 10 11.92 0.94 -7.49
N LYS A 11 11.58 2.08 -8.12
CA LYS A 11 11.19 2.13 -9.54
C LYS A 11 12.32 1.67 -10.47
N HIS A 12 13.57 1.83 -10.05
CA HIS A 12 14.75 1.46 -10.84
C HIS A 12 15.43 0.19 -10.35
N MET A 13 14.91 -0.44 -9.30
CA MET A 13 15.42 -1.72 -8.80
C MET A 13 14.64 -2.87 -9.44
N ILE A 14 15.33 -3.63 -10.30
CA ILE A 14 14.78 -4.84 -10.93
C ILE A 14 15.53 -6.04 -10.33
N PRO A 15 14.95 -6.75 -9.35
CA PRO A 15 15.57 -7.95 -8.79
C PRO A 15 15.54 -9.09 -9.81
N GLN A 16 16.51 -10.01 -9.78
CA GLN A 16 16.63 -11.09 -10.77
C GLN A 16 15.39 -11.99 -10.91
N ASN A 17 14.54 -12.07 -9.87
CA ASN A 17 13.32 -12.89 -9.88
C ASN A 17 12.04 -12.05 -10.08
N SER A 18 12.17 -10.81 -10.54
CA SER A 18 11.01 -10.01 -10.95
C SER A 18 10.51 -10.47 -12.31
N VAL A 19 9.20 -10.35 -12.50
CA VAL A 19 8.53 -10.62 -13.77
C VAL A 19 8.21 -9.29 -14.39
N VAL A 20 8.59 -9.11 -15.65
CA VAL A 20 8.08 -8.02 -16.49
C VAL A 20 6.90 -8.60 -17.26
N LEU A 21 5.71 -8.05 -17.05
CA LEU A 21 4.50 -8.54 -17.69
C LEU A 21 4.59 -8.29 -19.20
N LYS A 22 4.33 -9.34 -19.99
CA LYS A 22 4.01 -9.19 -21.40
C LYS A 22 2.64 -8.53 -21.55
N GLU A 23 2.36 -7.98 -22.73
CA GLU A 23 1.09 -7.33 -23.03
C GLU A 23 -0.12 -8.24 -22.72
N GLU A 24 -0.08 -9.51 -23.13
CA GLU A 24 -1.14 -10.49 -22.84
C GLU A 24 -1.34 -10.74 -21.34
N GLU A 25 -0.24 -10.77 -20.56
CA GLU A 25 -0.27 -10.98 -19.11
C GLU A 25 -0.80 -9.73 -18.38
N LEU A 26 -0.45 -8.54 -18.88
CA LEU A 26 -0.96 -7.27 -18.38
C LEU A 26 -2.47 -7.14 -18.64
N LEU A 27 -2.93 -7.45 -19.84
CA LEU A 27 -4.36 -7.44 -20.19
C LEU A 27 -5.15 -8.45 -19.34
N LEU A 28 -4.57 -9.63 -19.06
CA LEU A 28 -5.17 -10.59 -18.15
C LEU A 28 -5.27 -10.03 -16.74
N LEU A 29 -4.21 -9.39 -16.23
CA LEU A 29 -4.22 -8.76 -14.90
C LEU A 29 -5.30 -7.65 -14.81
N GLN A 30 -5.33 -6.73 -15.77
CA GLN A 30 -6.32 -5.65 -15.84
C GLN A 30 -7.76 -6.21 -15.86
N LYS A 31 -8.00 -7.32 -16.57
CA LYS A 31 -9.29 -8.01 -16.58
C LYS A 31 -9.65 -8.59 -15.21
N GLU A 32 -8.68 -9.20 -14.52
CA GLU A 32 -8.89 -9.73 -13.17
C GLU A 32 -9.17 -8.59 -12.18
N GLU A 33 -8.46 -7.47 -12.26
CA GLU A 33 -8.68 -6.29 -11.42
C GLU A 33 -10.03 -5.62 -11.69
N LEU A 34 -10.43 -5.48 -12.96
CA LEU A 34 -11.75 -4.98 -13.32
C LEU A 34 -12.86 -5.86 -12.76
N SER A 35 -12.68 -7.19 -12.78
CA SER A 35 -13.62 -8.12 -12.16
C SER A 35 -13.73 -7.90 -10.64
N ILE A 36 -12.62 -7.61 -9.95
CA ILE A 36 -12.65 -7.28 -8.52
C ILE A 36 -13.37 -5.94 -8.31
N LEU A 37 -13.09 -4.94 -9.14
CA LEU A 37 -13.70 -3.62 -9.05
C LEU A 37 -15.22 -3.68 -9.21
N ASN A 38 -15.72 -4.49 -10.15
CA ASN A 38 -17.15 -4.70 -10.34
C ASN A 38 -17.81 -5.31 -9.08
N ASP A 39 -17.21 -6.36 -8.48
CA ASP A 39 -17.75 -6.94 -7.24
C ASP A 39 -17.74 -5.94 -6.08
N ILE A 40 -16.72 -5.07 -6.00
CA ILE A 40 -16.65 -3.97 -5.02
C ILE A 40 -17.75 -2.95 -5.28
N GLN A 41 -17.94 -2.53 -6.54
CA GLN A 41 -18.95 -1.57 -6.94
C GLN A 41 -20.35 -2.09 -6.61
N ASP A 42 -20.68 -3.32 -6.99
CA ASP A 42 -21.99 -3.93 -6.72
C ASP A 42 -22.31 -3.96 -5.22
N LEU A 43 -21.31 -4.32 -4.39
CA LEU A 43 -21.48 -4.28 -2.93
C LEU A 43 -21.66 -2.85 -2.42
N CYS A 44 -20.87 -1.91 -2.92
CA CYS A 44 -20.93 -0.53 -2.49
C CYS A 44 -22.28 0.11 -2.86
N GLU A 45 -22.84 -0.22 -4.01
CA GLU A 45 -24.18 0.22 -4.43
C GLU A 45 -25.28 -0.41 -3.54
N GLU A 46 -25.22 -1.72 -3.29
CA GLU A 46 -26.18 -2.43 -2.41
C GLU A 46 -26.18 -1.87 -0.98
N GLU A 47 -24.99 -1.59 -0.44
CA GLU A 47 -24.84 -1.13 0.93
C GLU A 47 -24.90 0.40 1.05
N GLY A 48 -24.94 1.17 -0.05
CA GLY A 48 -24.85 2.63 -0.01
C GLY A 48 -23.53 3.11 0.61
N ILE A 49 -22.41 2.53 0.18
CA ILE A 49 -21.03 2.86 0.58
C ILE A 49 -20.40 3.69 -0.52
N SER A 50 -19.90 4.87 -0.17
CA SER A 50 -19.20 5.73 -1.13
C SER A 50 -17.73 5.33 -1.26
N PHE A 51 -17.24 5.27 -2.50
CA PHE A 51 -15.82 5.19 -2.81
C PHE A 51 -15.49 6.05 -4.03
N MET A 52 -14.21 6.35 -4.23
CA MET A 52 -13.71 7.12 -5.36
C MET A 52 -12.53 6.40 -6.00
N LEU A 53 -12.41 6.48 -7.32
CA LEU A 53 -11.17 6.06 -8.01
C LEU A 53 -10.02 7.01 -7.61
N GLY A 54 -8.82 6.46 -7.44
CA GLY A 54 -7.60 7.21 -7.11
C GLY A 54 -6.61 7.28 -8.27
N GLY A 55 -5.68 8.24 -8.21
CA GLY A 55 -4.44 8.23 -8.99
C GLY A 55 -4.60 7.93 -10.49
N GLY A 56 -3.82 6.95 -10.96
CA GLY A 56 -3.82 6.48 -12.35
C GLY A 56 -5.16 5.88 -12.78
N THR A 57 -5.83 5.17 -11.87
CA THR A 57 -7.16 4.60 -12.10
C THR A 57 -8.21 5.66 -12.46
N ALA A 58 -8.29 6.75 -11.70
CA ALA A 58 -9.22 7.84 -11.98
C ALA A 58 -8.90 8.54 -13.31
N LEU A 59 -7.61 8.78 -13.56
CA LEU A 59 -7.16 9.39 -14.81
C LEU A 59 -7.44 8.49 -16.02
N GLY A 60 -7.22 7.18 -15.89
CA GLY A 60 -7.53 6.18 -16.91
C GLY A 60 -9.00 6.20 -17.27
N ALA A 61 -9.89 6.13 -16.27
CA ALA A 61 -11.33 6.14 -16.48
C ALA A 61 -11.80 7.35 -17.31
N VAL A 62 -11.28 8.55 -17.00
CA VAL A 62 -11.66 9.77 -17.73
C VAL A 62 -10.97 9.88 -19.10
N ARG A 63 -9.67 9.59 -19.19
CA ARG A 63 -8.87 9.85 -20.40
C ARG A 63 -8.93 8.73 -21.43
N HIS A 64 -8.86 7.48 -20.98
CA HIS A 64 -8.79 6.29 -21.82
C HIS A 64 -10.10 5.50 -21.84
N GLN A 65 -11.10 5.92 -21.06
CA GLN A 65 -12.38 5.19 -20.91
C GLN A 65 -12.15 3.75 -20.40
N GLY A 66 -11.15 3.58 -19.55
CA GLY A 66 -10.67 2.28 -19.06
C GLY A 66 -9.32 2.41 -18.38
N PHE A 67 -8.54 1.33 -18.36
CA PHE A 67 -7.17 1.38 -17.84
C PHE A 67 -6.29 2.32 -18.68
N ILE A 68 -5.30 2.93 -18.03
CA ILE A 68 -4.13 3.42 -18.77
C ILE A 68 -3.42 2.18 -19.33
N PRO A 69 -3.05 2.11 -20.63
CA PRO A 69 -2.63 0.86 -21.25
C PRO A 69 -1.44 0.15 -20.57
N TRP A 70 -0.58 0.89 -19.88
CA TRP A 70 0.60 0.38 -19.17
C TRP A 70 0.45 0.30 -17.64
N ASP A 71 -0.72 0.66 -17.08
CA ASP A 71 -0.99 0.51 -15.63
C ASP A 71 -1.27 -0.95 -15.30
N ASP A 72 -0.79 -1.38 -14.13
CA ASP A 72 -0.94 -2.73 -13.59
C ASP A 72 -1.58 -2.75 -12.18
N ASP A 73 -2.20 -1.64 -11.76
CA ASP A 73 -2.88 -1.52 -10.48
C ASP A 73 -4.19 -0.71 -10.53
N VAL A 74 -5.02 -0.93 -9.51
CA VAL A 74 -6.27 -0.19 -9.27
C VAL A 74 -6.28 0.34 -7.84
N ASP A 75 -6.46 1.66 -7.72
CA ASP A 75 -6.50 2.39 -6.46
C ASP A 75 -7.90 2.95 -6.19
N LEU A 76 -8.44 2.64 -5.02
CA LEU A 76 -9.68 3.21 -4.50
C LEU A 76 -9.41 4.05 -3.26
N ASN A 77 -10.23 5.09 -3.07
CA ASN A 77 -10.26 5.90 -1.86
C ASN A 77 -11.63 5.79 -1.19
N MET A 78 -11.64 5.54 0.12
CA MET A 78 -12.87 5.46 0.91
C MET A 78 -12.77 6.33 2.17
N PRO A 79 -13.78 7.18 2.46
CA PRO A 79 -13.91 7.80 3.78
C PRO A 79 -13.88 6.76 4.90
N ARG A 80 -13.25 7.08 6.03
CA ARG A 80 -13.14 6.18 7.20
C ARG A 80 -14.47 5.47 7.57
N PRO A 81 -15.63 6.15 7.66
CA PRO A 81 -16.89 5.47 7.98
C PRO A 81 -17.30 4.42 6.94
N ASP A 82 -17.15 4.74 5.66
CA ASP A 82 -17.50 3.86 4.54
C ASP A 82 -16.52 2.69 4.42
N TYR A 83 -15.23 2.95 4.59
CA TYR A 83 -14.22 1.89 4.66
C TYR A 83 -14.53 0.85 5.74
N GLU A 84 -14.95 1.29 6.94
CA GLU A 84 -15.27 0.36 8.02
C GLU A 84 -16.52 -0.47 7.74
N ARG A 85 -17.53 0.11 7.07
CA ARG A 85 -18.71 -0.61 6.58
C ARG A 85 -18.33 -1.61 5.49
N PHE A 86 -17.53 -1.17 4.51
CA PHE A 86 -17.01 -2.00 3.43
C PHE A 86 -16.28 -3.22 3.95
N VAL A 87 -15.32 -3.06 4.87
CA VAL A 87 -14.54 -4.19 5.40
C VAL A 87 -15.44 -5.27 6.01
N ARG A 88 -16.53 -4.87 6.69
CA ARG A 88 -17.50 -5.82 7.27
C ARG A 88 -18.36 -6.49 6.20
N ALA A 89 -18.98 -5.70 5.33
CA ALA A 89 -19.88 -6.20 4.28
C ALA A 89 -19.13 -7.10 3.28
N PHE A 90 -17.95 -6.67 2.82
CA PHE A 90 -17.16 -7.38 1.81
C PHE A 90 -16.65 -8.71 2.33
N SER A 91 -16.14 -8.74 3.57
CA SER A 91 -15.72 -10.01 4.20
C SER A 91 -16.87 -11.01 4.34
N LYS A 92 -18.09 -10.52 4.61
CA LYS A 92 -19.28 -11.35 4.77
C LYS A 92 -19.78 -11.90 3.43
N LYS A 93 -19.86 -11.05 2.40
CA LYS A 93 -20.45 -11.41 1.09
C LYS A 93 -19.48 -12.19 0.20
N TYR A 94 -18.20 -11.81 0.18
CA TYR A 94 -17.24 -12.35 -0.78
C TYR A 94 -15.98 -12.96 -0.14
N GLY A 95 -16.03 -13.32 1.14
CA GLY A 95 -14.91 -13.92 1.86
C GLY A 95 -14.47 -15.30 1.34
N ASP A 96 -15.29 -15.97 0.54
CA ASP A 96 -14.98 -17.20 -0.18
C ASP A 96 -14.12 -16.93 -1.42
N ARG A 97 -14.41 -15.84 -2.16
CA ARG A 97 -13.74 -15.45 -3.41
C ARG A 97 -12.49 -14.58 -3.21
N TYR A 98 -12.41 -13.85 -2.11
CA TYR A 98 -11.34 -12.87 -1.86
C TYR A 98 -10.68 -13.04 -0.50
N TRP A 99 -9.38 -12.72 -0.44
CA TRP A 99 -8.73 -12.35 0.82
C TRP A 99 -8.84 -10.83 1.00
N LEU A 100 -9.30 -10.38 2.16
CA LEU A 100 -9.30 -8.97 2.52
C LEU A 100 -8.19 -8.72 3.56
N HIS A 101 -7.10 -8.07 3.13
CA HIS A 101 -6.03 -7.65 4.03
C HIS A 101 -6.27 -6.24 4.51
N THR A 102 -6.26 -6.04 5.82
CA THR A 102 -6.43 -4.72 6.42
C THR A 102 -5.34 -4.43 7.43
N PRO A 103 -4.93 -3.16 7.59
CA PRO A 103 -3.97 -2.77 8.61
C PRO A 103 -4.55 -2.94 10.02
N GLU A 104 -5.86 -3.08 10.19
CA GLU A 104 -6.46 -3.35 11.50
C GLU A 104 -6.36 -4.83 11.88
N LYS A 105 -6.69 -5.75 10.96
CA LYS A 105 -6.98 -7.16 11.30
C LYS A 105 -5.90 -8.14 10.84
N THR A 106 -5.17 -7.85 9.77
CA THR A 106 -4.24 -8.83 9.18
C THR A 106 -2.93 -8.87 9.96
N LYS A 107 -2.60 -10.04 10.54
CA LYS A 107 -1.37 -10.23 11.33
C LYS A 107 -0.14 -10.17 10.43
N GLY A 108 0.92 -9.48 10.87
CA GLY A 108 2.16 -9.36 10.09
C GLY A 108 2.06 -8.48 8.84
N TYR A 109 0.89 -7.94 8.53
CA TYR A 109 0.69 -7.01 7.41
C TYR A 109 1.37 -5.67 7.73
N ALA A 110 2.25 -5.20 6.84
CA ALA A 110 3.11 -4.02 7.10
C ALA A 110 2.81 -2.85 6.16
N LEU A 111 1.56 -2.76 5.71
CA LEU A 111 1.01 -1.64 4.97
C LEU A 111 -0.01 -0.89 5.83
N LEU A 112 -0.32 0.35 5.44
CA LEU A 112 -1.31 1.23 6.07
C LEU A 112 -2.59 1.40 5.23
N LEU A 113 -2.72 0.63 4.15
CA LEU A 113 -3.87 0.56 3.25
C LEU A 113 -4.44 -0.85 3.25
N ALA A 114 -5.71 -1.01 2.85
CA ALA A 114 -6.29 -2.34 2.68
C ALA A 114 -6.10 -2.88 1.27
N ARG A 115 -6.14 -4.21 1.13
CA ARG A 115 -6.06 -4.92 -0.14
C ARG A 115 -7.16 -5.94 -0.26
N VAL A 116 -7.97 -5.83 -1.31
CA VAL A 116 -8.85 -6.92 -1.76
C VAL A 116 -8.05 -7.75 -2.74
N ARG A 117 -7.89 -9.05 -2.47
CA ARG A 117 -7.06 -9.95 -3.30
C ARG A 117 -7.85 -11.15 -3.77
N LYS A 118 -7.88 -11.41 -5.07
CA LYS A 118 -8.61 -12.52 -5.68
C LYS A 118 -7.97 -13.87 -5.38
N LYS A 119 -8.76 -14.82 -4.85
CA LYS A 119 -8.30 -16.19 -4.67
C LYS A 119 -8.21 -16.90 -6.02
N GLY A 120 -7.29 -17.85 -6.13
CA GLY A 120 -7.06 -18.60 -7.37
C GLY A 120 -6.16 -17.88 -8.39
N THR A 121 -5.73 -16.64 -8.13
CA THR A 121 -4.73 -15.92 -8.94
C THR A 121 -3.42 -15.73 -8.15
N CYS A 122 -2.34 -15.30 -8.82
CA CYS A 122 -1.05 -15.04 -8.17
C CYS A 122 -0.33 -13.81 -8.76
N VAL A 123 -0.31 -12.71 -8.00
CA VAL A 123 0.50 -11.51 -8.19
C VAL A 123 1.30 -11.25 -6.90
N ARG A 124 2.60 -11.54 -6.94
CA ARG A 124 3.52 -11.34 -5.79
C ARG A 124 4.28 -10.04 -5.93
N THR A 125 4.06 -9.14 -4.97
CA THR A 125 4.79 -7.89 -4.88
C THR A 125 5.90 -7.97 -3.83
N ARG A 126 6.74 -6.93 -3.77
CA ARG A 126 7.72 -6.73 -2.68
C ARG A 126 7.07 -6.69 -1.29
N GLU A 127 5.76 -6.50 -1.20
CA GLU A 127 5.04 -6.44 0.05
C GLU A 127 4.68 -7.83 0.61
N ASP A 128 4.86 -8.88 -0.19
CA ASP A 128 4.35 -10.22 0.07
C ASP A 128 5.42 -11.23 0.52
N PHE A 129 6.60 -10.79 0.98
CA PHE A 129 7.72 -11.69 1.36
C PHE A 129 7.34 -12.79 2.36
N PHE A 130 6.38 -12.52 3.24
CA PHE A 130 5.91 -13.44 4.26
C PHE A 130 4.44 -13.83 4.07
N ASN A 131 3.86 -13.52 2.92
CA ASN A 131 2.46 -13.69 2.63
C ASN A 131 2.25 -14.66 1.48
N ARG A 132 1.43 -15.70 1.69
CA ARG A 132 1.06 -16.65 0.64
C ARG A 132 -0.22 -16.23 -0.08
N GLU A 133 -0.98 -15.31 0.50
CA GLU A 133 -2.24 -14.79 -0.04
C GLU A 133 -1.91 -13.63 -0.99
N CYS A 134 -1.36 -13.97 -2.15
CA CYS A 134 -0.78 -13.04 -3.10
C CYS A 134 -1.53 -13.05 -4.44
N GLY A 135 -2.86 -12.92 -4.44
CA GLY A 135 -3.63 -12.81 -5.68
C GLY A 135 -3.58 -11.41 -6.32
N ALA A 136 -4.12 -11.28 -7.53
CA ALA A 136 -4.44 -9.99 -8.17
C ALA A 136 -5.29 -9.14 -7.21
N PHE A 137 -5.07 -7.82 -7.17
CA PHE A 137 -5.54 -7.04 -6.04
C PHE A 137 -5.92 -5.59 -6.39
N ILE A 138 -6.77 -5.02 -5.53
CA ILE A 138 -7.11 -3.60 -5.52
C ILE A 138 -6.64 -2.99 -4.20
N ASP A 139 -5.94 -1.86 -4.28
CA ASP A 139 -5.50 -1.08 -3.12
C ASP A 139 -6.62 -0.11 -2.70
N ILE A 140 -6.96 -0.12 -1.40
CA ILE A 140 -7.97 0.77 -0.82
C ILE A 140 -7.29 1.68 0.20
N PHE A 141 -7.18 2.95 -0.17
CA PHE A 141 -6.71 4.03 0.69
C PHE A 141 -7.85 4.58 1.52
N VAL A 142 -7.58 4.77 2.81
CA VAL A 142 -8.56 5.39 3.71
C VAL A 142 -8.33 6.90 3.72
N ILE A 143 -9.40 7.64 3.44
CA ILE A 143 -9.47 9.08 3.69
C ILE A 143 -9.80 9.28 5.17
N GLU A 144 -8.81 9.77 5.90
CA GLU A 144 -8.93 10.16 7.31
C GLU A 144 -9.31 11.63 7.44
N ASN A 145 -9.99 11.98 8.53
CA ASN A 145 -10.27 13.38 8.85
C ASN A 145 -8.98 14.13 9.21
N THR A 146 -9.00 15.45 9.05
CA THR A 146 -7.89 16.32 9.46
C THR A 146 -8.37 17.51 10.30
N PHE A 147 -7.53 18.02 11.19
CA PHE A 147 -7.87 19.20 11.98
C PHE A 147 -8.16 20.42 11.08
N GLY A 148 -9.24 21.16 11.38
CA GLY A 148 -9.56 22.42 10.70
C GLY A 148 -8.52 23.52 10.96
N ASN A 149 -7.96 23.56 12.18
CA ASN A 149 -6.88 24.49 12.53
C ASN A 149 -5.59 24.16 11.74
N PRO A 150 -5.02 25.12 10.98
CA PRO A 150 -3.83 24.87 10.14
C PRO A 150 -2.58 24.41 10.89
N LEU A 151 -2.34 24.92 12.10
CA LEU A 151 -1.18 24.54 12.90
C LEU A 151 -1.33 23.09 13.39
N MET A 152 -2.49 22.75 13.95
CA MET A 152 -2.79 21.38 14.39
C MET A 152 -2.72 20.39 13.23
N ARG A 153 -3.24 20.77 12.05
CA ARG A 153 -3.15 19.97 10.83
C ARG A 153 -1.70 19.73 10.41
N LYS A 154 -0.85 20.76 10.44
CA LYS A 154 0.59 20.62 10.12
C LYS A 154 1.30 19.70 11.12
N LEU A 155 1.05 19.88 12.41
CA LEU A 155 1.62 19.02 13.46
C LEU A 155 1.15 17.57 13.33
N HIS A 156 -0.14 17.36 13.06
CA HIS A 156 -0.71 16.05 12.79
C HIS A 156 -0.09 15.40 11.55
N GLY A 157 0.07 16.15 10.45
CA GLY A 157 0.75 15.68 9.25
C GLY A 157 2.20 15.25 9.51
N LEU A 158 2.97 16.04 10.28
CA LEU A 158 4.33 15.68 10.69
C LEU A 158 4.36 14.42 11.55
N LEU A 159 3.42 14.27 12.49
CA LEU A 159 3.26 13.07 13.31
C LEU A 159 2.97 11.83 12.45
N CYS A 160 2.06 11.94 11.47
CA CYS A 160 1.73 10.86 10.55
C CYS A 160 2.94 10.46 9.69
N LEU A 161 3.66 11.45 9.13
CA LEU A 161 4.89 11.19 8.36
C LEU A 161 5.95 10.49 9.22
N ALA A 162 6.16 10.94 10.46
CA ALA A 162 7.09 10.33 11.39
C ALA A 162 6.67 8.89 11.73
N ALA A 163 5.41 8.66 12.05
CA ALA A 163 4.89 7.33 12.38
C ALA A 163 5.00 6.35 11.19
N GLY A 164 4.64 6.80 9.98
CA GLY A 164 4.81 6.03 8.75
C GLY A 164 6.29 5.72 8.44
N PHE A 165 7.19 6.67 8.68
CA PHE A 165 8.63 6.47 8.54
C PHE A 165 9.17 5.43 9.53
N LEU A 166 8.79 5.51 10.81
CA LEU A 166 9.19 4.53 11.84
C LEU A 166 8.70 3.13 11.50
N LEU A 167 7.45 3.00 11.03
CA LEU A 167 6.90 1.73 10.53
C LEU A 167 7.71 1.21 9.33
N SER A 168 8.04 2.08 8.38
CA SER A 168 8.90 1.74 7.24
C SER A 168 10.28 1.23 7.70
N CYS A 169 10.95 1.92 8.62
CA CYS A 169 12.22 1.47 9.20
C CYS A 169 12.09 0.09 9.86
N ARG A 170 11.05 -0.11 10.68
CA ARG A 170 10.81 -1.39 11.35
C ARG A 170 10.60 -2.53 10.35
N LYS A 171 9.87 -2.26 9.26
CA LYS A 171 9.67 -3.19 8.16
C LYS A 171 10.98 -3.51 7.42
N PHE A 172 11.78 -2.50 7.09
CA PHE A 172 13.11 -2.68 6.50
C PHE A 172 14.01 -3.58 7.36
N TYR A 173 14.00 -3.41 8.68
CA TYR A 173 14.75 -4.29 9.58
C TYR A 173 14.20 -5.73 9.59
N ARG A 174 12.86 -5.90 9.60
CA ARG A 174 12.21 -7.22 9.51
C ARG A 174 12.60 -7.95 8.22
N GLU A 175 12.60 -7.24 7.10
CA GLU A 175 12.83 -7.75 5.75
C GLU A 175 14.28 -7.60 5.27
N ARG A 176 15.20 -7.24 6.18
CA ARG A 176 16.59 -6.84 5.84
C ARG A 176 17.33 -7.83 4.94
N LYS A 177 17.14 -9.15 5.14
CA LYS A 177 17.78 -10.18 4.30
C LYS A 177 17.32 -10.06 2.84
N TYR A 178 16.03 -9.87 2.62
CA TYR A 178 15.45 -9.68 1.29
C TYR A 178 15.84 -8.34 0.69
N MET A 179 15.74 -7.26 1.47
CA MET A 179 16.11 -5.91 1.01
C MET A 179 17.60 -5.85 0.61
N SER A 180 18.51 -6.44 1.41
CA SER A 180 19.93 -6.50 1.07
C SER A 180 20.18 -7.33 -0.19
N ARG A 181 19.52 -8.49 -0.33
CA ARG A 181 19.64 -9.32 -1.55
C ARG A 181 19.16 -8.57 -2.78
N MET A 182 18.01 -7.93 -2.68
CA MET A 182 17.41 -7.13 -3.73
C MET A 182 18.35 -6.00 -4.17
N LEU A 183 18.92 -5.26 -3.20
CA LEU A 183 19.90 -4.22 -3.50
C LEU A 183 21.15 -4.77 -4.19
N MET A 184 21.69 -5.91 -3.74
CA MET A 184 22.83 -6.54 -4.40
C MET A 184 22.51 -6.94 -5.84
N GLN A 185 21.33 -7.48 -6.11
CA GLN A 185 20.89 -7.88 -7.44
C GLN A 185 20.68 -6.70 -8.39
N SER A 186 20.28 -5.53 -7.88
CA SER A 186 20.11 -4.32 -8.70
C SER A 186 21.41 -3.55 -8.97
N LYS A 187 22.58 -4.04 -8.55
CA LYS A 187 23.87 -3.34 -8.73
C LYS A 187 24.22 -3.07 -10.20
N SER A 188 23.85 -3.98 -11.11
CA SER A 188 24.14 -3.83 -12.54
C SER A 188 23.20 -2.86 -13.25
N VAL A 189 22.04 -2.56 -12.68
CA VAL A 189 20.99 -1.73 -13.29
C VAL A 189 21.03 -0.30 -12.75
N LEU A 190 21.41 -0.12 -11.48
CA LEU A 190 21.54 1.19 -10.85
C LEU A 190 22.88 1.84 -11.19
N ASP A 191 22.87 3.13 -11.48
CA ASP A 191 24.10 3.92 -11.56
C ASP A 191 24.82 3.98 -10.18
N ALA A 192 26.10 4.32 -10.20
CA ALA A 192 26.94 4.32 -9.00
C ALA A 192 26.43 5.25 -7.89
N HIS A 193 25.82 6.39 -8.26
CA HIS A 193 25.27 7.35 -7.31
C HIS A 193 23.98 6.80 -6.69
N ALA A 194 23.04 6.31 -7.51
CA ALA A 194 21.79 5.70 -7.06
C ALA A 194 22.05 4.49 -6.15
N TYR A 195 22.98 3.61 -6.53
CA TYR A 195 23.37 2.45 -5.73
C TYR A 195 23.96 2.85 -4.36
N ARG A 196 24.84 3.87 -4.33
CA ARG A 196 25.41 4.37 -3.08
C ARG A 196 24.34 4.99 -2.18
N SER A 197 23.45 5.80 -2.75
CA SER A 197 22.32 6.42 -2.05
C SER A 197 21.40 5.35 -1.44
N ALA A 198 21.06 4.32 -2.23
CA ALA A 198 20.29 3.17 -1.81
C ALA A 198 20.91 2.44 -0.62
N LYS A 199 22.22 2.16 -0.70
CA LYS A 199 22.97 1.49 0.36
C LYS A 199 22.92 2.27 1.67
N VAL A 200 23.09 3.59 1.61
CA VAL A 200 22.99 4.47 2.79
C VAL A 200 21.57 4.48 3.35
N SER A 201 20.55 4.68 2.52
CA SER A 201 19.15 4.71 2.95
C SER A 201 18.70 3.37 3.55
N PHE A 202 19.09 2.24 2.96
CA PHE A 202 18.78 0.92 3.50
C PHE A 202 19.49 0.69 4.83
N PHE A 203 20.78 1.03 4.92
CA PHE A 203 21.54 0.92 6.15
C PHE A 203 20.92 1.74 7.28
N LEU A 204 20.60 3.02 7.04
CA LEU A 204 19.96 3.88 8.03
C LEU A 204 18.60 3.33 8.47
N LYS A 205 17.73 2.95 7.53
CA LYS A 205 16.41 2.38 7.84
C LYS A 205 16.51 1.08 8.63
N ILE A 206 17.45 0.20 8.30
CA ILE A 206 17.70 -1.07 9.00
C ILE A 206 18.21 -0.80 10.42
N THR A 207 19.13 0.16 10.60
CA THR A 207 19.68 0.53 11.91
C THR A 207 18.62 1.14 12.81
N ILE A 208 17.83 2.10 12.32
CA ILE A 208 16.67 2.65 13.04
C ILE A 208 15.69 1.53 13.36
N GLY A 209 15.32 0.71 12.36
CA GLY A 209 14.39 -0.40 12.56
C GLY A 209 14.86 -1.45 13.57
N ARG A 210 16.18 -1.63 13.74
CA ARG A 210 16.77 -2.46 14.80
C ARG A 210 16.57 -1.82 16.17
N ALA A 211 16.78 -0.52 16.31
CA ALA A 211 16.52 0.19 17.57
C ALA A 211 15.03 0.11 17.96
N LEU A 212 14.12 0.12 16.97
CA LEU A 212 12.67 -0.03 17.19
C LEU A 212 12.22 -1.48 17.43
N SER A 213 13.14 -2.44 17.53
CA SER A 213 12.80 -3.87 17.60
C SER A 213 12.21 -4.32 18.95
N PHE A 214 12.22 -3.45 19.97
CA PHE A 214 11.52 -3.67 21.25
C PHE A 214 10.00 -3.87 21.07
N ALA A 215 9.44 -3.47 19.93
CA ALA A 215 8.06 -3.75 19.55
C ALA A 215 7.97 -4.43 18.18
N GLY A 216 6.99 -5.34 18.07
CA GLY A 216 6.67 -6.03 16.83
C GLY A 216 6.12 -5.09 15.75
N ILE A 217 6.15 -5.54 14.50
CA ILE A 217 5.64 -4.76 13.36
C ILE A 217 4.16 -4.36 13.51
N ASP A 218 3.34 -5.27 14.05
CA ASP A 218 1.90 -5.01 14.26
C ASP A 218 1.68 -3.92 15.32
N ALA A 219 2.56 -3.81 16.31
CA ALA A 219 2.48 -2.76 17.33
C ALA A 219 2.81 -1.39 16.73
N TRP A 220 3.88 -1.30 15.94
CA TRP A 220 4.23 -0.08 15.20
C TRP A 220 3.18 0.33 14.18
N ARG A 221 2.55 -0.64 13.50
CA ARG A 221 1.44 -0.38 12.60
C ARG A 221 0.22 0.17 13.34
N ARG A 222 -0.17 -0.44 14.47
CA ARG A 222 -1.25 0.08 15.32
C ARG A 222 -0.94 1.49 15.83
N PHE A 223 0.31 1.78 16.19
CA PHE A 223 0.73 3.13 16.55
C PHE A 223 0.54 4.11 15.38
N ALA A 224 1.01 3.78 14.18
CA ALA A 224 0.82 4.63 13.01
C ALA A 224 -0.67 4.86 12.68
N LEU A 225 -1.51 3.81 12.73
CA LEU A 225 -2.95 3.96 12.54
C LEU A 225 -3.60 4.87 13.60
N LYS A 226 -3.18 4.78 14.87
CA LYS A 226 -3.65 5.69 15.92
C LYS A 226 -3.28 7.15 15.63
N CYS A 227 -2.07 7.39 15.12
CA CYS A 227 -1.66 8.72 14.68
C CYS A 227 -2.53 9.21 13.51
N TYR A 228 -2.81 8.36 12.53
CA TYR A 228 -3.59 8.73 11.34
C TYR A 228 -5.03 9.10 11.72
N ARG A 229 -5.62 8.33 12.64
CA ARG A 229 -7.00 8.51 13.14
C ARG A 229 -7.15 9.54 14.26
N LEU A 230 -6.11 10.34 14.55
CA LEU A 230 -6.12 11.25 15.70
C LEU A 230 -7.26 12.29 15.61
N CYS A 231 -7.61 12.72 14.39
CA CYS A 231 -8.77 13.56 14.15
C CYS A 231 -10.01 12.69 13.93
N ASN A 232 -10.96 12.74 14.87
CA ASN A 232 -12.22 12.00 14.81
C ASN A 232 -13.43 12.88 14.42
N ASN A 233 -13.19 14.14 14.07
CA ASN A 233 -14.25 15.06 13.69
C ASN A 233 -14.71 14.78 12.24
N ASN A 234 -15.90 14.22 12.07
CA ASN A 234 -16.48 13.92 10.75
C ASN A 234 -17.08 15.15 10.03
N ARG A 235 -16.94 16.35 10.60
CA ARG A 235 -17.40 17.62 10.00
C ARG A 235 -16.24 18.49 9.52
N THR A 236 -15.08 17.89 9.25
CA THR A 236 -13.93 18.65 8.75
C THR A 236 -14.21 19.08 7.32
N THR A 237 -13.99 20.35 7.01
CA THR A 237 -14.20 20.95 5.69
C THR A 237 -12.97 20.80 4.78
N TYR A 238 -11.99 20.03 5.21
CA TYR A 238 -10.71 19.76 4.55
C TYR A 238 -10.45 18.26 4.56
#